data_AF-A0A509L5H7-F1
#
_entry.id   AF-A0A509L5H7-F1
#
_cell.length_a   1.000
_cell.length_b   1.000
_cell.length_c   1.000
_cell.angle_alpha   90.00
_cell.angle_beta   90.00
_cell.angle_gamma   90.00
#
_symmetry.space_group_name_H-M   'P 1'
#
loop_
_entity.id
_entity.type
_entity.pdbx_description
1 polymer ?
#
loop_
_entity_poly.entity_id
_entity_poly.type
_entity_poly.pdbx_seq_one_letter_code
_entity_poly.pdbx_strand_id
1 'polypeptide(L)'
;MHHKTEQETEADIIKAGKTAPRLTPEYIDSCIADTQYHVFAGSQTTVCCVTLLNGFTVIGSSACASPENFDAQIGMNIAFRNARSEIWKLEGYLLKDKLSK
;
A
#
# COMPACT_ATOMS: atom_id res chain seq x y z
N MET A 1 9.93 16.91 10.82
CA MET A 1 10.73 15.65 10.89
C MET A 1 10.68 15.02 9.51
N HIS A 2 11.82 14.75 8.89
CA HIS A 2 11.85 14.05 7.60
C HIS A 2 11.48 12.58 7.84
N HIS A 3 10.37 12.11 7.26
CA HIS A 3 9.97 10.70 7.33
C HIS A 3 10.67 9.96 6.19
N LYS A 4 11.37 8.87 6.51
CA LYS A 4 12.02 8.03 5.50
C LYS A 4 10.98 7.30 4.67
N THR A 5 11.28 7.12 3.40
CA THR A 5 10.57 6.21 2.50
C THR A 5 10.77 4.75 2.94
N GLU A 6 9.94 3.86 2.42
CA GLU A 6 10.09 2.43 2.71
C GLU A 6 11.40 1.88 2.14
N GLN A 7 11.83 2.36 0.97
CA GLN A 7 13.12 1.99 0.35
C GLN A 7 14.31 2.44 1.19
N GLU A 8 14.27 3.68 1.72
CA GLU A 8 15.32 4.17 2.62
C GLU A 8 15.36 3.36 3.93
N THR A 9 14.19 2.97 4.44
CA THR A 9 14.07 2.12 5.61
C THR A 9 14.69 0.74 5.37
N GLU A 10 14.41 0.11 4.22
CA GLU A 10 15.01 -1.18 3.86
C GLU A 10 16.54 -1.07 3.66
N ALA A 11 17.01 0.01 3.05
CA ALA A 11 18.44 0.27 2.91
C ALA A 11 19.16 0.36 4.27
N ASP A 12 18.54 1.00 5.27
CA ASP A 12 19.08 1.06 6.63
C ASP A 12 19.11 -0.32 7.32
N ILE A 13 18.09 -1.14 7.12
CA ILE A 13 18.02 -2.52 7.67
C ILE A 13 19.18 -3.35 7.11
N ILE A 14 19.42 -3.27 5.80
CA ILE A 14 20.55 -3.95 5.14
C ILE A 14 21.88 -3.42 5.68
N LYS A 15 22.06 -2.09 5.76
CA LYS A 15 23.27 -1.46 6.30
C LYS A 15 23.55 -1.87 7.75
N ALA A 16 22.50 -2.10 8.54
CA ALA A 16 22.60 -2.59 9.92
C ALA A 16 22.86 -4.11 10.03
N GLY A 17 23.03 -4.82 8.91
CA GLY A 17 23.34 -6.25 8.88
C GLY A 17 22.19 -7.13 9.37
N LYS A 18 20.94 -6.65 9.32
CA LYS A 18 19.77 -7.42 9.76
C LYS A 18 19.32 -8.36 8.66
N THR A 19 19.50 -9.66 8.88
CA THR A 19 19.27 -10.71 7.88
C THR A 19 18.06 -11.59 8.16
N ALA A 20 17.31 -11.32 9.24
CA ALA A 20 16.11 -12.07 9.57
C ALA A 20 15.05 -11.98 8.45
N PRO A 21 14.20 -13.01 8.27
CA PRO A 21 13.11 -12.98 7.31
C PRO A 21 12.22 -11.75 7.50
N ARG A 22 11.95 -11.02 6.42
CA ARG A 22 11.11 -9.81 6.40
C ARG A 22 10.51 -9.63 5.01
N LEU A 23 9.52 -8.76 4.94
CA LEU A 23 8.94 -8.29 3.69
C LEU A 23 9.71 -7.05 3.22
N THR A 24 9.80 -6.84 1.91
CA THR A 24 10.40 -5.65 1.32
C THR A 24 9.35 -4.86 0.52
N PRO A 25 9.56 -3.56 0.27
CA PRO A 25 8.67 -2.77 -0.57
C PRO A 25 8.45 -3.41 -1.94
N GLU A 26 9.51 -3.94 -2.55
CA GLU A 26 9.48 -4.60 -3.86
C GLU A 26 8.64 -5.89 -3.81
N TYR A 27 8.73 -6.66 -2.73
CA TYR A 27 7.90 -7.84 -2.55
C TYR A 27 6.42 -7.46 -2.46
N ILE A 28 6.09 -6.42 -1.69
CA ILE A 28 4.71 -5.94 -1.57
C ILE A 28 4.16 -5.46 -2.91
N ASP A 29 4.96 -4.74 -3.69
CA ASP A 29 4.58 -4.32 -5.05
C ASP A 29 4.39 -5.53 -5.96
N SER A 30 5.22 -6.57 -5.81
CA SER A 30 5.12 -7.79 -6.61
C SER A 30 3.84 -8.61 -6.35
N CYS A 31 3.17 -8.40 -5.21
CA CYS A 31 1.90 -9.06 -4.91
C CYS A 31 0.72 -8.52 -5.73
N ILE A 32 0.87 -7.36 -6.38
CA ILE A 32 -0.20 -6.65 -7.09
C ILE A 32 -0.36 -7.21 -8.52
N ALA A 33 -1.56 -7.64 -8.86
CA ALA A 33 -1.92 -8.11 -10.20
C ALA A 33 -2.58 -7.01 -11.05
N ASP A 34 -3.49 -6.24 -10.46
CA ASP A 34 -4.22 -5.17 -11.14
C ASP A 34 -4.68 -4.09 -10.15
N THR A 35 -4.95 -2.89 -10.65
CA THR A 35 -5.52 -1.79 -9.87
C THR A 35 -6.66 -1.11 -10.62
N GLN A 36 -7.80 -0.94 -9.95
CA GLN A 36 -8.97 -0.24 -10.47
C GLN A 36 -9.33 0.92 -9.56
N TYR A 37 -9.75 2.04 -10.16
CA TYR A 37 -10.09 3.26 -9.44
C TYR A 37 -11.53 3.68 -9.72
N HIS A 38 -12.18 4.22 -8.69
CA HIS A 38 -13.50 4.82 -8.81
C HIS A 38 -13.54 6.15 -8.07
N VAL A 39 -14.06 7.19 -8.74
CA VAL A 39 -14.38 8.47 -8.13
C VAL A 39 -15.89 8.60 -8.07
N PHE A 40 -16.45 8.79 -6.88
CA PHE A 40 -17.89 8.89 -6.72
C PHE A 40 -18.40 10.26 -7.17
N ALA A 41 -19.34 10.28 -8.11
CA ALA A 41 -19.92 11.50 -8.66
C ALA A 41 -20.50 12.41 -7.57
N GLY A 42 -20.25 13.72 -7.66
CA GLY A 42 -20.68 14.70 -6.66
C GLY A 42 -19.86 14.71 -5.36
N SER A 43 -18.74 13.99 -5.32
CA SER A 43 -17.84 13.93 -4.16
C SER A 43 -16.36 14.07 -4.57
N GLN A 44 -15.49 14.20 -3.56
CA GLN A 44 -14.03 14.16 -3.69
C GLN A 44 -13.46 12.81 -3.23
N THR A 45 -14.31 11.76 -3.20
CA THR A 45 -13.93 10.45 -2.71
C THR A 45 -13.44 9.57 -3.87
N THR A 46 -12.20 9.10 -3.74
CA THR A 46 -11.58 8.13 -4.64
C THR A 46 -11.37 6.82 -3.90
N VAL A 47 -11.76 5.72 -4.51
CA VAL A 47 -11.48 4.36 -4.04
C VAL A 47 -10.53 3.68 -5.02
N CYS A 48 -9.55 2.96 -4.48
CA CYS A 48 -8.65 2.08 -5.22
C CYS A 48 -8.93 0.63 -4.78
N CYS A 49 -9.31 -0.22 -5.73
CA CYS A 49 -9.37 -1.66 -5.56
C CYS A 49 -8.10 -2.25 -6.16
N VAL A 50 -7.31 -2.97 -5.35
CA VAL A 50 -6.12 -3.68 -5.80
C VAL A 50 -6.41 -5.17 -5.77
N THR A 51 -6.28 -5.82 -6.93
CA THR A 51 -6.35 -7.28 -7.05
C THR A 51 -4.95 -7.84 -6.85
N LEU A 52 -4.79 -8.80 -5.94
CA LEU A 52 -3.54 -9.50 -5.68
C LEU A 52 -3.37 -10.70 -6.61
N LEU A 53 -2.13 -11.21 -6.74
CA LEU A 53 -1.80 -12.36 -7.59
C LEU A 53 -2.63 -13.62 -7.30
N ASN A 54 -3.13 -13.78 -6.07
CA ASN A 54 -3.99 -14.90 -5.67
C ASN A 54 -5.50 -14.64 -5.91
N GLY A 55 -5.86 -13.51 -6.53
CA GLY A 55 -7.25 -13.10 -6.78
C GLY A 55 -7.95 -12.43 -5.59
N PHE A 56 -7.31 -12.29 -4.43
CA PHE A 56 -7.87 -11.53 -3.31
C PHE A 56 -7.82 -10.03 -3.60
N THR A 57 -8.80 -9.27 -3.11
CA THR A 57 -8.86 -7.82 -3.32
C THR A 57 -8.66 -7.05 -2.02
N VAL A 58 -7.84 -6.01 -2.05
CA VAL A 58 -7.74 -5.02 -0.97
C VAL A 58 -8.22 -3.65 -1.46
N ILE A 59 -8.83 -2.88 -0.57
CA ILE A 59 -9.43 -1.59 -0.89
C ILE A 59 -8.77 -0.49 -0.07
N GLY A 60 -8.46 0.61 -0.72
CA GLY A 60 -8.04 1.86 -0.09
C GLY A 60 -8.86 3.03 -0.60
N SER A 61 -8.85 4.13 0.14
CA SER A 61 -9.65 5.31 -0.21
C SER A 61 -8.95 6.61 0.13
N SER A 62 -9.33 7.68 -0.56
CA SER A 62 -9.03 9.05 -0.18
C SER A 62 -10.31 9.87 -0.24
N ALA A 63 -10.46 10.83 0.67
CA ALA A 63 -11.54 11.82 0.60
C ALA A 63 -10.98 13.20 0.93
N CYS A 64 -11.00 14.12 -0.04
CA CYS A 64 -10.62 15.51 0.21
C CYS A 64 -11.80 16.28 0.83
N ALA A 65 -11.53 17.11 1.83
CA ALA A 65 -12.58 17.84 2.54
C ALA A 65 -13.20 18.99 1.75
N SER A 66 -12.43 19.62 0.84
CA SER A 66 -12.85 20.80 0.10
C SER A 66 -12.75 20.55 -1.42
N PRO A 67 -13.82 20.82 -2.19
CA PRO A 67 -13.81 20.70 -3.65
C PRO A 67 -12.72 21.53 -4.31
N GLU A 68 -12.41 22.71 -3.77
CA GLU A 68 -11.41 23.65 -4.31
C GLU A 68 -9.99 23.06 -4.25
N ASN A 69 -9.75 22.14 -3.31
CA ASN A 69 -8.49 21.43 -3.14
C ASN A 69 -8.51 20.02 -3.76
N PHE A 70 -9.54 19.67 -4.53
CA PHE A 70 -9.62 18.36 -5.14
C PHE A 70 -8.64 18.24 -6.31
N ASP A 71 -7.78 17.22 -6.21
CA ASP A 71 -6.91 16.76 -7.29
C ASP A 71 -7.06 15.24 -7.41
N ALA A 72 -7.53 14.80 -8.58
CA ALA A 72 -7.82 13.39 -8.84
C ALA A 72 -6.56 12.51 -8.77
N GLN A 73 -5.41 13.01 -9.24
CA GLN A 73 -4.16 12.25 -9.22
C GLN A 73 -3.66 12.09 -7.79
N ILE A 74 -3.72 13.16 -6.98
CA ILE A 74 -3.37 13.10 -5.56
C ILE A 74 -4.30 12.12 -4.83
N GLY A 75 -5.61 12.19 -5.09
CA GLY A 75 -6.58 11.26 -4.51
C GLY A 75 -6.29 9.80 -4.88
N MET A 76 -6.05 9.51 -6.16
CA MET A 76 -5.69 8.17 -6.63
C MET A 76 -4.41 7.65 -5.95
N ASN A 77 -3.37 8.49 -5.85
CA ASN A 77 -2.13 8.12 -5.17
C ASN A 77 -2.34 7.80 -3.68
N ILE A 78 -3.17 8.57 -2.98
CA ILE A 78 -3.49 8.31 -1.56
C ILE A 78 -4.31 7.03 -1.44
N ALA A 79 -5.34 6.86 -2.26
CA ALA A 79 -6.19 5.67 -2.25
C ALA A 79 -5.37 4.40 -2.54
N PHE A 80 -4.45 4.44 -3.52
CA PHE A 80 -3.53 3.34 -3.80
C PHE A 80 -2.60 3.04 -2.62
N ARG A 81 -1.99 4.07 -2.02
CA ARG A 81 -1.12 3.89 -0.84
C ARG A 81 -1.87 3.26 0.34
N ASN A 82 -3.13 3.64 0.54
CA ASN A 82 -3.99 3.04 1.56
C ASN A 82 -4.26 1.56 1.25
N ALA A 83 -4.61 1.22 0.01
CA ALA A 83 -4.83 -0.17 -0.40
C ALA A 83 -3.55 -1.01 -0.25
N ARG A 84 -2.41 -0.47 -0.70
CA ARG A 84 -1.08 -1.10 -0.58
C ARG A 84 -0.68 -1.34 0.87
N SER A 85 -1.07 -0.45 1.79
CA SER A 85 -0.82 -0.65 3.22
C SER A 85 -1.55 -1.87 3.79
N GLU A 86 -2.68 -2.29 3.21
CA GLU A 86 -3.36 -3.51 3.64
C GLU A 86 -2.59 -4.77 3.20
N ILE A 87 -1.91 -4.72 2.06
CA ILE A 87 -1.04 -5.83 1.58
C ILE A 87 0.07 -6.10 2.59
N TRP A 88 0.71 -5.05 3.12
CA TRP A 88 1.71 -5.18 4.19
C TRP A 88 1.18 -5.94 5.41
N LYS A 89 -0.06 -5.67 5.83
CA LYS A 89 -0.67 -6.36 6.99
C LYS A 89 -0.91 -7.84 6.69
N LEU A 90 -1.45 -8.14 5.50
CA LEU A 90 -1.76 -9.51 5.08
C LEU A 90 -0.49 -10.35 4.90
N GLU A 91 0.48 -9.85 4.15
CA GLU A 91 1.77 -10.52 3.94
C GLU A 91 2.55 -10.63 5.26
N GLY A 92 2.40 -9.65 6.16
CA GLY A 92 3.01 -9.68 7.50
C GLY A 92 2.44 -10.81 8.35
N TYR A 93 1.12 -10.98 8.33
CA TYR A 93 0.45 -12.11 8.97
C TYR A 93 0.93 -13.45 8.38
N LEU A 94 0.96 -13.58 7.05
CA LEU A 94 1.39 -14.82 6.37
C LEU A 94 2.86 -15.15 6.67
N LEU A 95 3.75 -14.16 6.70
CA LEU A 95 5.13 -14.36 7.11
C LEU A 95 5.20 -14.85 8.55
N LYS A 96 4.44 -14.23 9.46
CA LYS A 96 4.44 -14.65 10.87
C LYS A 96 3.91 -16.07 11.05
N ASP A 97 2.84 -16.45 10.35
CA ASP A 97 2.30 -17.81 10.35
C ASP A 97 3.37 -18.83 9.92
N LYS A 98 4.07 -18.57 8.80
CA LYS A 98 5.18 -19.40 8.32
C LYS A 98 6.32 -19.54 9.34
N LEU A 99 6.65 -18.46 10.06
CA LEU A 99 7.73 -18.45 11.07
C LEU A 99 7.32 -19.06 12.42
N SER A 100 6.03 -19.32 12.64
CA SER A 100 5.52 -19.92 13.88
C SER A 100 5.34 -21.44 13.80
N LYS A 101 5.54 -22.02 12.62
CA LYS A 101 5.53 -23.45 12.34
C LYS A 101 6.93 -24.01 12.40
#